data_AF-A0A7V9I666-F1
#
_entry.id   AF-A0A7V9I666-F1
#
_cell.length_a   1.000
_cell.length_b   1.000
_cell.length_c   1.000
_cell.angle_alpha   90.00
_cell.angle_beta   90.00
_cell.angle_gamma   90.00
#
_symmetry.space_group_name_H-M   'P 1'
#
loop_
_entity.id
_entity.type
_entity.pdbx_description
1 polymer ?
#
loop_
_entity_poly.entity_id
_entity_poly.type
_entity_poly.pdbx_seq_one_letter_code
_entity_poly.pdbx_strand_id
1 'polypeptide(L)'
;LQAAPVVREVTAREAGAVARIGALAVGVAAARLGAGRIVKDDTIDHSVGVVCLAKRGDTVDRGDVLAEIHARDDASAAAAAAEIEAAYDLGDEPTDPGGIILETLT
;
A
#
# COMPACT_ATOMS: atom_id res chain seq x y z
N LEU A 1 17.41 11.60 1.31
CA LEU A 1 16.38 11.44 0.25
C LEU A 1 15.41 12.61 0.37
N GLN A 2 14.78 13.01 -0.73
CA GLN A 2 13.75 14.06 -0.72
C GLN A 2 12.47 13.50 -0.07
N ALA A 3 11.94 14.19 0.92
CA ALA A 3 10.66 13.82 1.54
C ALA A 3 9.49 14.36 0.73
N ALA A 4 8.40 13.59 0.65
CA ALA A 4 7.12 14.11 0.17
C ALA A 4 6.60 15.20 1.13
N PRO A 5 5.96 16.26 0.61
CA PRO A 5 5.36 17.30 1.44
C PRO A 5 4.12 16.83 2.21
N VAL A 6 3.43 15.80 1.74
CA VAL A 6 2.26 15.22 2.40
C VAL A 6 2.52 13.74 2.69
N VAL A 7 2.26 13.33 3.94
CA VAL A 7 2.22 11.93 4.37
C VAL A 7 0.85 11.68 4.99
N ARG A 8 0.12 10.67 4.51
CA ARG A 8 -1.22 10.33 4.98
C ARG A 8 -1.32 8.86 5.34
N GLU A 9 -1.80 8.59 6.54
CA GLU A 9 -2.07 7.23 7.01
C GLU A 9 -3.38 6.68 6.42
N VAL A 10 -3.36 5.39 6.10
CA VAL A 10 -4.54 4.57 5.78
C VAL A 10 -4.75 3.64 6.97
N THR A 11 -5.87 3.79 7.67
CA THR A 11 -6.17 3.04 8.90
C THR A 11 -7.22 1.95 8.67
N ALA A 12 -7.13 0.85 9.42
CA ALA A 12 -8.11 -0.22 9.41
C ALA A 12 -9.49 0.27 9.89
N ARG A 13 -10.54 0.01 9.10
CA ARG A 13 -11.92 0.40 9.47
C ARG A 13 -12.53 -0.50 10.55
N GLU A 14 -12.03 -1.71 10.67
CA GLU A 14 -12.44 -2.73 11.61
C GLU A 14 -11.23 -3.57 12.03
N ALA A 15 -11.38 -4.32 13.13
CA ALA A 15 -10.38 -5.27 13.56
C ALA A 15 -10.44 -6.54 12.70
N GLY A 16 -9.31 -7.21 12.53
CA GLY A 16 -9.23 -8.46 11.78
C GLY A 16 -7.78 -8.84 11.46
N ALA A 17 -7.61 -9.90 10.68
CA ALA A 17 -6.32 -10.30 10.13
C ALA A 17 -6.19 -9.88 8.66
N VAL A 18 -5.03 -9.37 8.24
CA VAL A 18 -4.78 -9.02 6.84
C VAL A 18 -4.69 -10.30 6.01
N ALA A 19 -5.79 -10.64 5.33
CA ALA A 19 -5.90 -11.84 4.52
C ALA A 19 -5.27 -11.64 3.13
N ARG A 20 -5.42 -10.43 2.55
CA ARG A 20 -4.90 -10.11 1.22
C ARG A 20 -4.47 -8.66 1.12
N ILE A 21 -3.38 -8.44 0.36
CA ILE A 21 -2.97 -7.13 -0.12
C ILE A 21 -2.85 -7.22 -1.64
N GLY A 22 -3.64 -6.43 -2.37
CA GLY A 22 -3.64 -6.41 -3.83
C GLY A 22 -2.39 -5.74 -4.42
N ALA A 23 -1.32 -6.50 -4.64
CA ALA A 23 -0.04 -5.97 -5.12
C ALA A 23 -0.14 -5.11 -6.39
N LEU A 24 -0.95 -5.54 -7.37
CA LEU A 24 -1.19 -4.77 -8.60
C LEU A 24 -1.91 -3.44 -8.30
N ALA A 25 -2.93 -3.47 -7.44
CA ALA A 25 -3.67 -2.27 -7.05
C ALA A 25 -2.76 -1.27 -6.32
N VAL A 26 -1.93 -1.75 -5.39
CA VAL A 26 -0.91 -0.93 -4.72
C VAL A 26 0.07 -0.31 -5.71
N GLY A 27 0.59 -1.12 -6.65
CA GLY A 27 1.52 -0.64 -7.68
C GLY A 27 0.91 0.42 -8.61
N VAL A 28 -0.36 0.25 -9.00
CA VAL A 28 -1.08 1.23 -9.82
C VAL A 28 -1.33 2.53 -9.05
N ALA A 29 -1.74 2.46 -7.78
CA ALA A 29 -1.91 3.63 -6.93
C ALA A 29 -0.59 4.41 -6.76
N ALA A 30 0.52 3.70 -6.53
CA ALA A 30 1.85 4.31 -6.47
C ALA A 30 2.27 4.95 -7.81
N ALA A 31 2.00 4.30 -8.93
CA ALA A 31 2.28 4.86 -10.25
C ALA A 31 1.48 6.15 -10.52
N ARG A 32 0.20 6.18 -10.11
CA ARG A 32 -0.66 7.38 -10.21
C ARG A 32 -0.19 8.54 -9.33
N LEU A 33 0.47 8.25 -8.21
CA LEU A 33 1.13 9.28 -7.39
C LEU A 33 2.34 9.92 -8.08
N GLY A 34 2.94 9.23 -9.06
CA GLY A 34 4.17 9.65 -9.75
C GLY A 34 5.39 8.79 -9.43
N ALA A 35 5.24 7.72 -8.64
CA ALA A 35 6.34 6.80 -8.31
C ALA A 35 6.72 5.86 -9.47
N GLY A 36 5.99 5.94 -10.59
CA GLY A 36 6.19 5.11 -11.77
C GLY A 36 5.81 5.86 -13.03
N ARG A 37 5.95 5.18 -14.16
CA ARG A 37 5.61 5.71 -15.48
C ARG A 37 4.33 5.05 -15.99
N ILE A 38 3.35 5.86 -16.40
CA ILE A 38 2.16 5.36 -17.10
C ILE A 38 2.49 5.25 -18.59
N VAL A 39 3.21 6.23 -19.14
CA VAL A 39 3.81 6.19 -20.47
C VAL A 39 5.32 6.40 -20.40
N LYS A 40 6.04 6.00 -21.46
CA LYS A 40 7.51 5.92 -21.46
C LYS A 40 8.22 7.23 -21.08
N ASP A 41 7.64 8.37 -21.45
CA ASP A 41 8.25 9.69 -21.27
C ASP A 41 7.89 10.38 -19.95
N ASP A 42 7.09 9.73 -19.08
CA ASP A 42 6.73 10.29 -17.77
C ASP A 42 7.98 10.48 -16.89
N THR A 43 8.01 11.62 -16.19
CA THR A 43 9.01 11.89 -15.14
C THR A 43 8.58 11.20 -13.86
N ILE A 44 9.54 10.58 -13.15
CA ILE A 44 9.30 9.94 -11.85
C ILE A 44 9.53 10.97 -10.75
N ASP A 45 8.57 11.08 -9.84
CA ASP A 45 8.75 11.76 -8.57
C ASP A 45 9.31 10.75 -7.54
N HIS A 46 10.54 10.96 -7.09
CA HIS A 46 11.21 10.06 -6.15
C HIS A 46 10.81 10.29 -4.69
N SER A 47 9.99 11.30 -4.41
CA SER A 47 9.52 11.62 -3.06
C SER A 47 8.20 10.93 -2.70
N VAL A 48 7.41 10.53 -3.70
CA VAL A 48 6.07 9.95 -3.54
C VAL A 48 6.09 8.41 -3.56
N GLY A 49 5.06 7.79 -3.02
CA GLY A 49 4.93 6.34 -2.99
C GLY A 49 4.00 5.84 -1.90
N VAL A 50 4.01 4.52 -1.70
CA VAL A 50 3.18 3.83 -0.70
C VAL A 50 4.08 2.94 0.16
N VAL A 51 3.98 3.08 1.47
CA VAL A 51 4.62 2.20 2.44
C VAL A 51 3.55 1.30 3.04
N CYS A 52 3.52 0.03 2.65
CA CYS A 52 2.63 -0.95 3.31
C CYS A 52 3.23 -1.32 4.66
N LEU A 53 2.56 -0.97 5.77
CA LEU A 53 3.02 -1.25 7.12
C LEU A 53 2.50 -2.62 7.59
N ALA A 54 1.18 -2.82 7.54
CA ALA A 54 0.57 -4.11 7.81
C ALA A 54 0.81 -5.08 6.64
N LYS A 55 1.19 -6.32 6.96
CA LYS A 55 1.50 -7.39 6.00
C LYS A 55 0.45 -8.48 6.08
N ARG A 56 0.39 -9.31 5.02
CA ARG A 56 -0.45 -10.52 5.03
C ARG A 56 -0.08 -11.39 6.23
N GLY A 57 -1.08 -11.78 7.02
CA GLY A 57 -0.94 -12.54 8.26
C GLY A 57 -0.92 -11.70 9.53
N ASP A 58 -0.73 -10.38 9.44
CA ASP A 58 -0.77 -9.50 10.61
C ASP A 58 -2.21 -9.34 11.13
N THR A 59 -2.38 -9.27 12.44
CA THR A 59 -3.64 -8.87 13.08
C THR A 59 -3.60 -7.37 13.34
N VAL A 60 -4.71 -6.69 13.05
CA VAL A 60 -4.90 -5.25 13.23
C VAL A 60 -6.18 -4.99 14.00
N ASP A 61 -6.17 -3.97 14.85
CA ASP A 61 -7.36 -3.41 15.47
C ASP A 61 -7.94 -2.27 14.62
N ARG A 62 -9.19 -1.90 14.88
CA ARG A 62 -9.80 -0.72 14.27
C ARG A 62 -8.97 0.52 14.61
N GLY A 63 -8.54 1.24 13.57
CA GLY A 63 -7.73 2.46 13.68
C GLY A 63 -6.23 2.23 13.52
N ASP A 64 -5.75 0.98 13.52
CA ASP A 64 -4.35 0.68 13.26
C ASP A 64 -3.97 1.07 11.84
N VAL A 65 -2.72 1.52 11.66
CA VAL A 65 -2.22 1.97 10.36
C VAL A 65 -1.87 0.76 9.47
N LEU A 66 -2.55 0.65 8.33
CA LEU A 66 -2.29 -0.34 7.31
C LEU A 66 -1.15 0.09 6.38
N ALA A 67 -1.15 1.37 5.98
CA ALA A 67 -0.17 1.91 5.05
C ALA A 67 0.00 3.42 5.19
N GLU A 68 1.10 3.95 4.70
CA GLU A 68 1.34 5.40 4.54
C GLU A 68 1.43 5.77 3.07
N ILE A 69 0.80 6.89 2.73
CA ILE A 69 0.79 7.50 1.41
C ILE A 69 1.71 8.72 1.43
N HIS A 70 2.78 8.69 0.65
CA HIS A 70 3.66 9.84 0.42
C HIS A 70 3.24 10.51 -0.89
N ALA A 71 2.81 11.78 -0.82
CA ALA A 71 2.20 12.48 -1.94
C ALA A 71 2.68 13.94 -2.05
N ARG A 72 2.54 14.49 -3.25
CA ARG A 72 2.88 15.89 -3.58
C ARG A 72 1.85 16.90 -3.06
N ASP A 73 0.62 16.47 -2.82
CA ASP A 73 -0.47 17.30 -2.30
C ASP A 73 -1.57 16.45 -1.63
N ASP A 74 -2.47 17.11 -0.89
CA ASP A 74 -3.57 16.45 -0.17
C ASP A 74 -4.58 15.74 -1.08
N ALA A 75 -4.79 16.26 -2.30
CA ALA A 75 -5.77 15.70 -3.23
C ALA A 75 -5.29 14.33 -3.75
N SER A 76 -4.04 14.24 -4.16
CA SER A 76 -3.40 12.98 -4.57
C SER A 76 -3.26 12.02 -3.40
N ALA A 77 -2.95 12.52 -2.18
CA ALA A 77 -2.94 11.69 -0.97
C ALA A 77 -4.29 11.05 -0.69
N ALA A 78 -5.38 11.83 -0.77
CA ALA A 78 -6.74 11.33 -0.52
C ALA A 78 -7.20 10.29 -1.56
N ALA A 79 -6.89 10.53 -2.84
CA ALA A 79 -7.24 9.59 -3.91
C ALA A 79 -6.49 8.25 -3.75
N ALA A 80 -5.17 8.30 -3.52
CA ALA A 80 -4.38 7.09 -3.30
C ALA A 80 -4.75 6.38 -1.99
N ALA A 81 -5.10 7.09 -0.92
CA ALA A 81 -5.57 6.47 0.32
C ALA A 81 -6.82 5.60 0.09
N ALA A 82 -7.78 6.07 -0.70
CA ALA A 82 -8.97 5.29 -1.04
C ALA A 82 -8.64 4.04 -1.88
N GLU A 83 -7.71 4.16 -2.84
CA GLU A 83 -7.25 3.02 -3.65
C GLU A 83 -6.50 1.99 -2.80
N ILE A 84 -5.65 2.44 -1.88
CA ILE A 84 -4.89 1.56 -0.98
C ILE A 84 -5.79 0.89 0.03
N GLU A 85 -6.76 1.61 0.60
CA GLU A 85 -7.73 1.00 1.51
C GLU A 85 -8.49 -0.15 0.83
N ALA A 86 -8.95 0.05 -0.42
CA ALA A 86 -9.62 -0.99 -1.20
C ALA A 86 -8.70 -2.15 -1.63
N ALA A 87 -7.38 -2.01 -1.48
CA ALA A 87 -6.42 -3.06 -1.78
C ALA A 87 -6.22 -4.05 -0.63
N TYR A 88 -6.66 -3.71 0.59
CA TYR A 88 -6.60 -4.58 1.76
C TYR A 88 -7.92 -5.32 1.95
N ASP A 89 -7.83 -6.64 2.14
CA ASP A 89 -8.93 -7.44 2.66
C ASP A 89 -8.56 -7.92 4.06
N LEU A 90 -9.43 -7.62 5.03
CA LEU A 90 -9.36 -8.15 6.39
C LEU A 90 -10.28 -9.36 6.51
N GLY A 91 -9.81 -10.42 7.17
CA GLY A 91 -10.58 -11.63 7.46
C GLY A 91 -10.61 -11.92 8.96
N ASP A 92 -11.41 -12.91 9.35
CA ASP A 92 -11.67 -13.24 10.77
C ASP A 92 -10.50 -13.95 11.46
N GLU A 93 -9.71 -14.74 10.71
CA GLU A 93 -8.62 -15.56 11.25
C GLU A 93 -7.27 -15.24 10.58
N PRO A 94 -6.15 -15.25 11.35
CA PRO A 94 -4.82 -15.11 10.79
C PRO A 94 -4.55 -16.14 9.70
N THR A 95 -4.15 -15.65 8.51
CA THR A 95 -3.83 -16.51 7.37
C THR A 95 -2.32 -16.79 7.34
N ASP A 96 -1.92 -18.04 7.10
CA ASP A 96 -0.50 -18.37 6.87
C ASP A 96 0.00 -17.61 5.63
N PRO A 97 0.99 -16.70 5.77
CA PRO A 97 1.53 -15.97 4.63
C PRO A 97 2.31 -16.88 3.66
N GLY A 98 2.59 -18.13 4.00
CA GLY A 98 3.35 -19.05 3.18
C GLY A 98 4.83 -18.67 3.06
N GLY A 99 5.61 -19.54 2.41
CA GLY A 99 7.03 -19.29 2.17
C GLY A 99 7.29 -18.20 1.12
N ILE A 100 8.32 -17.38 1.33
CA ILE A 100 8.77 -16.37 0.35
C ILE A 100 9.34 -17.05 -0.91
N ILE A 101 10.05 -18.17 -0.72
CA ILE A 101 10.57 -19.00 -1.81
C ILE A 101 9.73 -20.27 -1.85
N LEU A 102 9.06 -20.52 -2.97
CA LEU A 102 8.27 -21.73 -3.17
C LEU A 102 9.15 -22.89 -3.63
N GLU A 103 10.01 -22.65 -4.62
CA GLU A 103 10.88 -23.66 -5.23
C GLU A 103 12.08 -22.97 -5.90
N THR A 104 13.22 -23.67 -5.99
CA THR A 104 14.38 -23.26 -6.80
C THR A 104 14.57 -24.26 -7.93
N LEU A 105 14.50 -23.78 -9.18
CA LEU A 105 14.74 -24.59 -10.38
C LEU A 105 16.23 -24.49 -10.75
N THR A 106 17.03 -25.49 -10.37
CA THR A 106 18.46 -25.60 -10.68
C THR A 106 18.72 -26.56 -11.83
#